data_AF-A0AA40RY62-F1
#
_entry.id   AF-A0AA40RY62-F1
#
_cell.length_a   1.000
_cell.length_b   1.000
_cell.length_c   1.000
_cell.angle_alpha   90.00
_cell.angle_beta   90.00
_cell.angle_gamma   90.00
#
_symmetry.space_group_name_H-M   'P 1'
#
loop_
_entity.id
_entity.type
_entity.pdbx_description
1 polymer ?
#
loop_
_entity_poly.entity_id
_entity_poly.type
_entity_poly.pdbx_seq_one_letter_code
_entity_poly.pdbx_strand_id
1 'polypeptide(L)'
;MSRSLWRIGTDARSYTADDMSGTGAKLSGGRWNDVGVALVYAAGSRALACLETFVHLNAGGLPLNRYLVEIDVPDDVWASAEVATPDTLPVGWDAEPAGLVSLAFGTDWANGNRSALLLVPSVIVPEEQNALINPAHPDAAKITARKVRKWLYDPRLDRDRLSFA
;
A
#
# COMPACT_ATOMS: atom_id res chain seq x y z
N MET A 1 -6.91 13.17 -17.65
CA MET A 1 -7.00 13.55 -16.23
C MET A 1 -6.53 12.33 -15.41
N SER A 2 -6.02 12.51 -14.20
CA SER A 2 -5.41 11.45 -13.39
C SER A 2 -5.65 11.70 -11.90
N ARG A 3 -5.43 10.67 -11.09
CA ARG A 3 -5.55 10.69 -9.62
C ARG A 3 -4.24 10.28 -8.98
N SER A 4 -3.90 10.94 -7.88
CA SER A 4 -2.67 10.65 -7.13
C SER A 4 -2.94 9.71 -5.96
N LEU A 5 -2.18 8.61 -5.91
CA LEU A 5 -2.00 7.76 -4.76
C LEU A 5 -0.64 8.04 -4.09
N TRP A 6 -0.47 7.61 -2.84
CA TRP A 6 0.67 7.99 -2.02
C TRP A 6 1.36 6.79 -1.37
N ARG A 7 2.69 6.81 -1.37
CA ARG A 7 3.53 5.82 -0.67
C ARG A 7 4.65 6.53 0.09
N ILE A 8 5.02 6.00 1.26
CA ILE A 8 6.24 6.42 1.98
C ILE A 8 7.25 5.28 1.91
N GLY A 9 8.08 5.30 0.87
CA GLY A 9 9.03 4.22 0.56
C GLY A 9 10.46 4.55 0.96
N THR A 10 11.32 3.54 0.92
CA THR A 10 12.78 3.66 1.05
C THR A 10 13.46 3.09 -0.17
N ASP A 11 14.63 3.60 -0.52
CA ASP A 11 15.52 2.91 -1.46
C ASP A 11 16.14 1.71 -0.75
N ALA A 12 15.92 0.51 -1.31
CA ALA A 12 16.52 -0.73 -0.87
C ALA A 12 17.74 -1.07 -1.75
N ARG A 13 18.42 -2.17 -1.44
CA ARG A 13 19.57 -2.63 -2.24
C ARG A 13 19.18 -3.05 -3.67
N SER A 14 17.96 -3.53 -3.86
CA SER A 14 17.50 -4.15 -5.11
C SER A 14 16.32 -3.43 -5.79
N TYR A 15 15.75 -2.39 -5.16
CA TYR A 15 14.65 -1.60 -5.72
C TYR A 15 14.63 -0.21 -5.09
N THR A 16 14.08 0.78 -5.79
CA THR A 16 13.95 2.17 -5.32
C THR A 16 12.59 2.43 -4.70
N ALA A 17 12.44 3.54 -3.97
CA ALA A 17 11.17 3.90 -3.33
C ALA A 17 10.01 4.13 -4.33
N ASP A 18 10.33 4.52 -5.58
CA ASP A 18 9.42 4.69 -6.72
C ASP A 18 9.32 3.44 -7.61
N ASP A 19 9.83 2.28 -7.15
CA ASP A 19 9.64 1.00 -7.82
C ASP A 19 8.14 0.68 -8.00
N MET A 20 7.79 0.25 -9.20
CA MET A 20 6.44 -0.21 -9.56
C MET A 20 6.40 -1.71 -9.85
N SER A 21 7.51 -2.45 -9.66
CA SER A 21 7.53 -3.90 -9.84
C SER A 21 6.94 -4.69 -8.67
N GLY A 22 6.72 -4.06 -7.51
CA GLY A 22 6.18 -4.71 -6.32
C GLY A 22 7.18 -5.64 -5.63
N THR A 23 8.48 -5.49 -5.90
CA THR A 23 9.53 -6.39 -5.40
C THR A 23 9.56 -6.48 -3.87
N GLY A 24 9.33 -5.36 -3.17
CA GLY A 24 9.28 -5.35 -1.70
C GLY A 24 8.21 -6.31 -1.14
N ALA A 25 6.96 -6.11 -1.54
CA ALA A 25 5.84 -6.97 -1.09
C ALA A 25 5.97 -8.40 -1.60
N LYS A 26 6.56 -8.61 -2.78
CA LYS A 26 6.85 -9.97 -3.29
C LYS A 26 7.76 -10.74 -2.34
N LEU A 27 8.77 -10.08 -1.77
CA LEU A 27 9.78 -10.73 -0.92
C LEU A 27 9.28 -10.95 0.51
N SER A 28 8.51 -10.00 1.07
CA SER A 28 8.06 -10.06 2.46
C SER A 28 6.64 -10.60 2.65
N GLY A 29 5.83 -10.63 1.59
CA GLY A 29 4.37 -10.67 1.73
C GLY A 29 3.81 -9.36 2.27
N GLY A 30 2.50 -9.31 2.45
CA GLY A 30 1.77 -8.20 3.07
C GLY A 30 0.37 -8.65 3.48
N ARG A 31 -0.48 -7.74 3.97
CA ARG A 31 -1.88 -8.08 4.33
C ARG A 31 -2.66 -8.72 3.18
N TRP A 32 -2.37 -8.30 1.94
CA TRP A 32 -3.14 -8.64 0.74
C TRP A 32 -2.33 -9.44 -0.29
N ASN A 33 -1.17 -10.00 0.05
CA ASN A 33 -0.44 -10.88 -0.85
C ASN A 33 0.46 -11.88 -0.12
N ASP A 34 0.53 -13.09 -0.67
CA ASP A 34 1.51 -14.09 -0.30
C ASP A 34 2.93 -13.70 -0.74
N VAL A 35 3.91 -14.27 -0.04
CA VAL A 35 5.31 -14.28 -0.48
C VAL A 35 5.39 -14.90 -1.87
N GLY A 36 6.07 -14.21 -2.78
CA GLY A 36 6.20 -14.60 -4.19
C GLY A 36 5.21 -13.89 -5.13
N VAL A 37 4.12 -13.32 -4.62
CA VAL A 37 3.15 -12.54 -5.40
C VAL A 37 3.51 -11.06 -5.29
N ALA A 38 3.81 -10.42 -6.42
CA ALA A 38 4.21 -9.01 -6.44
C ALA A 38 2.98 -8.11 -6.42
N LEU A 39 2.91 -7.19 -5.45
CA LEU A 39 1.94 -6.11 -5.41
C LEU A 39 2.62 -4.80 -5.03
N VAL A 40 2.08 -3.70 -5.55
CA VAL A 40 2.43 -2.35 -5.12
C VAL A 40 1.33 -1.81 -4.22
N TYR A 41 1.70 -1.41 -3.01
CA TYR A 41 0.80 -0.80 -2.03
C TYR A 41 0.92 0.72 -2.07
N ALA A 42 -0.23 1.39 -2.06
CA ALA A 42 -0.35 2.82 -1.94
C ALA A 42 -1.59 3.18 -1.11
N ALA A 43 -1.65 4.42 -0.63
CA ALA A 43 -2.79 4.95 0.12
C ALA A 43 -3.49 6.06 -0.66
N GLY A 44 -4.80 6.21 -0.44
CA GLY A 44 -5.60 7.30 -1.04
C GLY A 44 -5.19 8.69 -0.58
N SER A 45 -4.53 8.81 0.58
CA SER A 45 -4.07 10.08 1.13
C SER A 45 -2.64 9.98 1.68
N ARG A 46 -1.96 11.13 1.75
CA ARG A 46 -0.62 11.23 2.37
C ARG A 46 -0.67 10.93 3.87
N ALA A 47 -1.78 11.28 4.53
CA ALA A 47 -1.98 11.03 5.95
C ALA A 47 -2.15 9.53 6.22
N LEU A 48 -2.92 8.83 5.39
CA LEU A 48 -3.06 7.39 5.49
C LEU A 48 -1.76 6.65 5.19
N ALA A 49 -1.01 7.07 4.16
CA ALA A 49 0.32 6.52 3.89
C ALA A 49 1.26 6.66 5.11
N CYS A 50 1.16 7.78 5.84
CA CYS A 50 1.87 8.02 7.08
C CYS A 50 1.43 7.05 8.18
N LEU A 51 0.12 6.89 8.42
CA LEU A 51 -0.41 5.96 9.42
C LEU A 51 0.01 4.51 9.15
N GLU A 52 -0.20 4.03 7.93
CA GLU A 52 0.16 2.67 7.50
C GLU A 52 1.65 2.40 7.69
N THR A 53 2.50 3.34 7.25
CA THR A 53 3.95 3.19 7.37
C THR A 53 4.41 3.30 8.82
N PHE A 54 3.75 4.14 9.63
CA PHE A 54 4.09 4.35 11.04
C PHE A 54 3.78 3.12 11.90
N VAL A 55 2.60 2.51 11.71
CA VAL A 55 2.24 1.25 12.40
C VAL A 55 3.24 0.14 12.07
N HIS A 56 3.64 0.00 10.79
CA HIS A 56 4.66 -0.96 10.40
C HIS A 56 6.07 -0.62 10.92
N LEU A 57 6.42 0.67 11.00
CA LEU A 57 7.71 1.17 11.49
C LEU A 57 7.92 0.98 12.98
N ASN A 58 6.86 1.02 13.78
CA ASN A 58 6.92 0.81 15.22
C ASN A 58 7.42 -0.59 15.61
N ALA A 59 7.48 -1.53 14.67
CA ALA A 59 8.12 -2.83 14.82
C ALA A 59 9.65 -2.82 14.57
N GLY A 60 10.22 -1.77 13.95
CA GLY A 60 11.61 -1.77 13.43
C GLY A 60 12.48 -0.54 13.73
N GLY A 61 11.93 0.54 14.31
CA GLY A 61 12.67 1.75 14.70
C GLY A 61 12.92 2.77 13.57
N LEU A 62 13.22 4.02 13.94
CA LEU A 62 13.63 5.14 13.06
C LEU A 62 15.13 5.44 13.29
N PRO A 63 15.93 5.88 12.27
CA PRO A 63 15.53 6.61 11.06
C PRO A 63 15.98 5.94 9.74
N LEU A 64 15.05 5.84 8.77
CA LEU A 64 15.37 5.47 7.40
C LEU A 64 15.20 6.68 6.47
N ASN A 65 16.06 6.80 5.46
CA ASN A 65 15.91 7.75 4.36
C ASN A 65 14.63 7.43 3.58
N ARG A 66 13.51 8.04 3.98
CA ARG A 66 12.19 7.84 3.39
C ARG A 66 11.84 8.93 2.41
N TYR A 67 11.07 8.56 1.40
CA TYR A 67 10.59 9.46 0.37
C TYR A 67 9.07 9.39 0.30
N LEU A 68 8.45 10.55 0.15
CA LEU A 68 7.08 10.62 -0.31
C LEU A 68 7.10 10.35 -1.81
N VAL A 69 6.38 9.31 -2.21
CA VAL A 69 6.21 8.91 -3.59
C VAL A 69 4.77 9.18 -3.99
N GLU A 70 4.63 9.89 -5.10
CA GLU A 70 3.36 10.06 -5.78
C GLU A 70 3.24 9.02 -6.88
N ILE A 71 2.10 8.34 -6.91
CA ILE A 71 1.75 7.38 -7.93
C ILE A 71 0.59 7.99 -8.71
N ASP A 72 0.81 8.31 -9.97
CA ASP A 72 -0.17 8.90 -10.87
C ASP A 72 -0.92 7.79 -11.60
N VAL A 73 -2.22 7.71 -11.36
CA VAL A 73 -3.13 6.74 -11.96
C VAL A 73 -4.04 7.44 -12.97
N PRO A 74 -3.98 7.09 -14.26
CA PRO A 74 -4.93 7.60 -15.25
C PRO A 74 -6.39 7.31 -14.90
N ASP A 75 -7.30 8.24 -15.20
CA ASP A 75 -8.71 8.09 -14.84
C ASP A 75 -9.40 6.86 -15.47
N ASP A 76 -8.97 6.41 -16.65
CA ASP A 76 -9.48 5.18 -17.29
C ASP A 76 -9.11 3.92 -16.51
N VAL A 77 -7.87 3.89 -15.99
CA VAL A 77 -7.40 2.81 -15.11
C VAL A 77 -8.13 2.87 -13.77
N TRP A 78 -8.32 4.07 -13.21
CA TRP A 78 -9.06 4.25 -11.96
C TRP A 78 -10.53 3.82 -12.10
N ALA A 79 -11.19 4.20 -13.19
CA ALA A 79 -12.59 3.84 -13.43
C ALA A 79 -12.79 2.32 -13.60
N SER A 80 -11.74 1.60 -13.97
CA SER A 80 -11.72 0.14 -14.13
C SER A 80 -11.27 -0.61 -12.87
N ALA A 81 -11.07 0.09 -11.75
CA ALA A 81 -10.62 -0.52 -10.51
C ALA A 81 -11.69 -1.43 -9.90
N GLU A 82 -11.26 -2.56 -9.35
CA GLU A 82 -12.09 -3.34 -8.45
C GLU A 82 -12.14 -2.62 -7.09
N VAL A 83 -13.31 -2.60 -6.44
CA VAL A 83 -13.49 -1.93 -5.15
C VAL A 83 -14.00 -2.92 -4.13
N ALA A 84 -13.17 -3.19 -3.14
CA ALA A 84 -13.55 -3.90 -1.93
C ALA A 84 -13.87 -2.90 -0.83
N THR A 85 -14.96 -3.18 -0.11
CA THR A 85 -15.45 -2.46 1.06
C THR A 85 -15.55 -3.42 2.25
N PRO A 86 -15.62 -2.92 3.50
CA PRO A 86 -15.79 -3.78 4.68
C PRO A 86 -16.96 -4.76 4.56
N ASP A 87 -18.07 -4.34 3.93
CA ASP A 87 -19.28 -5.15 3.77
C ASP A 87 -19.18 -6.21 2.66
N THR A 88 -18.31 -5.99 1.67
CA THR A 88 -18.11 -6.93 0.54
C THR A 88 -16.98 -7.93 0.80
N LEU A 89 -16.10 -7.63 1.76
CA LEU A 89 -14.97 -8.47 2.09
C LEU A 89 -15.39 -9.65 2.97
N PRO A 90 -14.71 -10.81 2.85
CA PRO A 90 -14.94 -11.92 3.75
C PRO A 90 -14.62 -11.53 5.20
N VAL A 91 -15.43 -12.04 6.13
CA VAL A 91 -15.24 -11.86 7.57
C VAL A 91 -13.81 -12.28 7.96
N GLY A 92 -13.08 -11.39 8.64
CA GLY A 92 -11.70 -11.61 9.06
C GLY A 92 -10.64 -10.95 8.15
N TRP A 93 -11.04 -10.16 7.15
CA TRP A 93 -10.11 -9.37 6.33
C TRP A 93 -9.24 -8.40 7.17
N ASP A 94 -9.78 -7.95 8.30
CA ASP A 94 -9.24 -6.99 9.25
C ASP A 94 -8.51 -7.65 10.43
N ALA A 95 -8.31 -8.98 10.42
CA ALA A 95 -7.61 -9.67 11.50
C ALA A 95 -6.21 -9.06 11.77
N GLU A 96 -5.82 -9.02 13.06
CA GLU A 96 -4.53 -8.54 13.52
C GLU A 96 -3.84 -9.60 14.40
N PRO A 97 -2.67 -10.15 13.99
CA PRO A 97 -1.98 -9.91 12.73
C PRO A 97 -2.77 -10.40 11.50
N ALA A 98 -2.44 -9.87 10.32
CA ALA A 98 -3.12 -10.23 9.07
C ALA A 98 -3.14 -11.75 8.88
N GLY A 99 -4.33 -12.30 8.66
CA GLY A 99 -4.57 -13.73 8.51
C GLY A 99 -4.81 -14.16 7.08
N LEU A 100 -5.12 -15.46 6.91
CA LEU A 100 -5.36 -16.09 5.61
C LEU A 100 -6.45 -15.40 4.78
N VAL A 101 -7.43 -14.76 5.42
CA VAL A 101 -8.61 -14.19 4.74
C VAL A 101 -8.23 -13.06 3.79
N SER A 102 -7.52 -12.02 4.27
CA SER A 102 -7.09 -10.90 3.41
C SER A 102 -5.98 -11.32 2.44
N LEU A 103 -5.09 -12.21 2.88
CA LEU A 103 -4.02 -12.78 2.06
C LEU A 103 -4.59 -13.48 0.84
N ALA A 104 -5.49 -14.45 1.04
CA ALA A 104 -6.13 -15.20 -0.04
C ALA A 104 -6.92 -14.28 -0.97
N PHE A 105 -7.71 -13.35 -0.43
CA PHE A 105 -8.49 -12.42 -1.23
C PHE A 105 -7.62 -11.61 -2.21
N GLY A 106 -6.53 -11.03 -1.72
CA GLY A 106 -5.64 -10.22 -2.55
C GLY A 106 -4.74 -11.05 -3.48
N THR A 107 -4.24 -12.21 -3.01
CA THR A 107 -3.50 -13.17 -3.86
C THR A 107 -4.36 -13.67 -5.01
N ASP A 108 -5.61 -14.05 -4.76
CA ASP A 108 -6.54 -14.52 -5.79
C ASP A 108 -6.90 -13.42 -6.80
N TRP A 109 -7.04 -12.17 -6.32
CA TRP A 109 -7.18 -11.00 -7.21
C TRP A 109 -5.97 -10.82 -8.12
N ALA A 110 -4.76 -10.86 -7.56
CA ALA A 110 -3.52 -10.65 -8.30
C ALA A 110 -3.29 -11.76 -9.34
N ASN A 111 -3.43 -13.03 -8.92
CA ASN A 111 -3.22 -14.19 -9.79
C ASN A 111 -4.31 -14.32 -10.86
N GLY A 112 -5.55 -13.95 -10.53
CA GLY A 112 -6.64 -13.88 -11.50
C GLY A 112 -6.51 -12.73 -12.50
N ASN A 113 -5.56 -11.81 -12.27
CA ASN A 113 -5.30 -10.64 -13.11
C ASN A 113 -6.60 -9.88 -13.45
N ARG A 114 -7.51 -9.73 -12.46
CA ARG A 114 -8.88 -9.25 -12.68
C ARG A 114 -8.96 -7.76 -13.04
N SER A 115 -8.06 -6.97 -12.47
CA SER A 115 -7.90 -5.54 -12.75
C SER A 115 -6.46 -5.11 -12.44
N ALA A 116 -6.03 -3.95 -12.95
CA ALA A 116 -4.74 -3.37 -12.57
C ALA A 116 -4.75 -2.79 -11.15
N LEU A 117 -5.91 -2.30 -10.70
CA LEU A 117 -6.10 -1.61 -9.44
C LEU A 117 -7.20 -2.28 -8.63
N LEU A 118 -6.93 -2.54 -7.36
CA LEU A 118 -7.91 -2.96 -6.37
C LEU A 118 -7.87 -1.97 -5.20
N LEU A 119 -8.99 -1.29 -4.95
CA LEU A 119 -9.17 -0.43 -3.79
C LEU A 119 -9.66 -1.28 -2.63
N VAL A 120 -9.00 -1.16 -1.48
CA VAL A 120 -9.31 -1.92 -0.26
C VAL A 120 -9.41 -0.97 0.93
N PRO A 121 -10.25 -1.25 1.93
CA PRO A 121 -10.26 -0.47 3.16
C PRO A 121 -8.91 -0.56 3.88
N SER A 122 -8.49 0.52 4.53
CA SER A 122 -7.43 0.44 5.52
C SER A 122 -7.94 -0.29 6.77
N VAL A 123 -7.11 -1.13 7.38
CA VAL A 123 -7.42 -1.71 8.70
C VAL A 123 -7.42 -0.64 9.81
N ILE A 124 -6.67 0.46 9.59
CA ILE A 124 -6.52 1.55 10.56
C ILE A 124 -7.74 2.49 10.51
N VAL A 125 -8.22 2.80 9.30
CA VAL A 125 -9.37 3.67 9.05
C VAL A 125 -10.22 3.04 7.94
N PRO A 126 -11.19 2.16 8.27
CA PRO A 126 -11.95 1.39 7.27
C PRO A 126 -12.76 2.23 6.26
N GLU A 127 -13.05 3.50 6.58
CA GLU A 127 -13.71 4.46 5.70
C GLU A 127 -12.77 5.07 4.65
N GLU A 128 -11.45 4.98 4.84
CA GLU A 128 -10.45 5.38 3.86
C GLU A 128 -9.87 4.17 3.11
N GLN A 129 -9.41 4.40 1.89
CA GLN A 129 -8.95 3.34 1.00
C GLN A 129 -7.44 3.35 0.81
N ASN A 130 -6.87 2.16 0.90
CA ASN A 130 -5.62 1.82 0.24
C ASN A 130 -5.89 1.32 -1.18
N ALA A 131 -4.84 1.30 -1.98
CA ALA A 131 -4.84 0.84 -3.34
C ALA A 131 -3.73 -0.20 -3.53
N LEU A 132 -4.11 -1.34 -4.08
CA LEU A 132 -3.22 -2.41 -4.52
C LEU A 132 -3.10 -2.31 -6.04
N ILE A 133 -1.87 -2.31 -6.53
CA ILE A 133 -1.57 -2.29 -7.96
C ILE A 133 -0.91 -3.61 -8.31
N ASN A 134 -1.48 -4.31 -9.30
CA ASN A 134 -0.94 -5.55 -9.83
C ASN A 134 0.01 -5.24 -11.00
N PRO A 135 1.34 -5.32 -10.80
CA PRO A 135 2.31 -4.99 -11.84
C PRO A 135 2.29 -5.96 -13.04
N ALA A 136 1.67 -7.14 -12.90
CA ALA A 136 1.52 -8.09 -13.99
C ALA A 136 0.36 -7.75 -14.93
N HIS A 137 -0.56 -6.86 -14.52
CA HIS A 137 -1.70 -6.47 -15.35
C HIS A 137 -1.28 -5.50 -16.46
N PRO A 138 -1.71 -5.69 -17.72
CA PRO A 138 -1.30 -4.83 -18.84
C PRO A 138 -1.55 -3.33 -18.61
N ASP A 139 -2.71 -2.97 -18.04
CA ASP A 139 -3.03 -1.57 -17.74
C ASP A 139 -2.14 -0.93 -16.66
N ALA A 140 -1.44 -1.71 -15.84
CA ALA A 140 -0.52 -1.16 -14.84
C ALA A 140 0.67 -0.43 -15.49
N ALA A 141 1.01 -0.73 -16.74
CA ALA A 141 2.04 -0.03 -17.50
C ALA A 141 1.72 1.46 -17.74
N LYS A 142 0.45 1.87 -17.58
CA LYS A 142 0.02 3.27 -17.69
C LYS A 142 0.22 4.06 -16.38
N ILE A 143 0.44 3.38 -15.26
CA ILE A 143 0.61 3.99 -13.95
C ILE A 143 2.08 4.37 -13.77
N THR A 144 2.33 5.59 -13.30
CA THR A 144 3.70 6.08 -13.07
C THR A 144 3.93 6.45 -11.62
N ALA A 145 5.19 6.39 -11.17
CA ALA A 145 5.58 6.77 -9.82
C ALA A 145 6.79 7.69 -9.86
N ARG A 146 6.84 8.65 -8.92
CA ARG A 146 8.02 9.51 -8.72
C ARG A 146 8.20 9.89 -7.26
N LYS A 147 9.45 9.99 -6.83
CA LYS A 147 9.81 10.64 -5.55
C LYS A 147 9.53 12.13 -5.65
N VAL A 148 8.65 12.64 -4.79
CA VAL A 148 8.30 14.07 -4.77
C VAL A 148 9.21 14.86 -3.82
N ARG A 149 9.49 14.28 -2.66
CA ARG A 149 10.37 14.87 -1.63
C ARG A 149 10.80 13.81 -0.62
N LYS A 150 11.76 14.15 0.23
CA LYS A 150 12.01 13.40 1.47
C LYS A 150 10.76 13.40 2.35
N TRP A 151 10.51 12.29 3.03
CA TRP A 151 9.53 12.20 4.11
C TRP A 151 10.25 12.25 5.45
N LEU A 152 9.97 13.30 6.22
CA LEU A 152 10.48 13.49 7.57
C LEU A 152 9.28 13.36 8.49
N TYR A 153 9.28 12.33 9.35
CA TYR A 153 8.29 12.24 10.42
C TYR A 153 8.55 13.34 11.43
N ASP A 154 7.47 13.95 11.96
CA ASP A 154 7.60 14.90 13.05
C ASP A 154 8.19 14.18 14.28
N PRO A 155 9.26 14.70 14.91
CA PRO A 155 9.83 14.12 16.13
C PRO A 155 8.82 13.96 17.29
N ARG A 156 7.67 14.62 17.24
CA ARG A 156 6.57 14.44 18.21
C ARG A 156 5.83 13.12 18.04
N LEU A 157 5.96 12.43 16.90
CA LEU A 157 5.42 11.08 16.69
C LEU A 157 6.26 10.00 17.39
N ASP A 158 7.02 10.34 18.43
CA ASP A 158 7.83 9.40 19.19
C ASP A 158 6.96 8.53 20.11
N ARG A 159 7.25 7.23 20.14
CA ARG A 159 6.50 6.20 20.88
C ARG A 159 6.37 6.56 22.36
N ASP A 160 7.43 7.10 22.96
CA ASP A 160 7.46 7.38 24.40
C ASP A 160 6.65 8.63 24.79
N ARG A 161 6.09 9.36 23.80
CA ARG A 161 5.20 10.52 24.00
C ARG A 161 3.74 10.26 23.62
N LEU A 162 3.43 9.15 22.97
CA LEU A 162 2.06 8.76 22.59
C LEU A 162 1.40 7.82 23.61
N SER A 163 2.05 7.55 24.74
CA SER A 163 1.44 7.01 25.96
C SER A 163 0.53 8.08 26.62
N PHE A 164 -0.54 8.45 25.92
CA PHE A 164 -1.65 9.13 26.56
C PHE A 164 -2.56 8.06 27.19
N ALA A 165 -2.54 8.04 28.53
CA ALA A 165 -3.55 7.50 29.47
C ALA A 165 -4.16 6.13 29.17
#